data_AF-A0A804J4V7-F1
#
_entry.id   AF-A0A804J4V7-F1
#
_cell.length_a   1.000
_cell.length_b   1.000
_cell.length_c   1.000
_cell.angle_alpha   90.00
_cell.angle_beta   90.00
_cell.angle_gamma   90.00
#
_symmetry.space_group_name_H-M   'P 1'
#
loop_
_entity.id
_entity.type
_entity.pdbx_description
1 polymer ?
#
loop_
_entity_poly.entity_id
_entity_poly.type
_entity_poly.pdbx_seq_one_letter_code
_entity_poly.pdbx_strand_id
1 'polypeptide(L)'
;MCGVSGCLIFLILLLGFSSMACGRCVHRSKAGYFSSLSALSAGTCGYGSMTLGLSGGYVAAASSALLRGGVACGACFQVRCRNTRICRGGGVKVILTDLNESNDTDLVLSRPAFVAMARHSAVGELEKLGTVDVEYKRIPCEHTKNLSIKVEEKSRSPNVLAIKFLYQGGQTDIGAVDVAQ
;
A
#
# COMPACT_ATOMS: atom_id res chain seq x y z
N MET A 1 -49.32 -31.29 -9.69
CA MET A 1 -48.07 -32.07 -9.65
C MET A 1 -46.93 -31.10 -9.41
N CYS A 2 -46.34 -31.20 -8.22
CA CYS A 2 -45.15 -30.47 -7.81
C CYS A 2 -43.96 -30.82 -8.71
N GLY A 3 -43.33 -29.82 -9.31
CA GLY A 3 -41.96 -29.88 -9.80
C GLY A 3 -41.04 -28.99 -8.95
N VAL A 4 -41.14 -29.05 -7.62
CA VAL A 4 -40.43 -28.16 -6.69
C VAL A 4 -38.91 -28.37 -6.67
N SER A 5 -38.40 -29.38 -7.39
CA SER A 5 -36.99 -29.76 -7.34
C SER A 5 -36.08 -28.96 -8.28
N GLY A 6 -36.62 -28.26 -9.28
CA GLY A 6 -35.83 -27.52 -10.28
C GLY A 6 -35.60 -26.04 -9.97
N CYS A 7 -36.52 -25.42 -9.23
CA CYS A 7 -36.47 -23.99 -8.95
C CYS A 7 -35.53 -23.66 -7.76
N LEU A 8 -35.39 -24.58 -6.80
CA LEU A 8 -34.45 -24.42 -5.69
C LEU A 8 -32.98 -24.46 -6.13
N ILE A 9 -32.65 -25.19 -7.19
CA ILE A 9 -31.25 -25.33 -7.66
C ILE A 9 -30.78 -24.04 -8.34
N PHE A 10 -31.67 -23.33 -9.03
CA PHE A 10 -31.33 -22.07 -9.72
C PHE A 10 -31.19 -20.88 -8.75
N LEU A 11 -31.89 -20.91 -7.60
CA LEU A 11 -31.73 -19.90 -6.54
C LEU A 11 -30.48 -20.10 -5.68
N ILE A 12 -29.91 -21.32 -5.62
CA ILE A 12 -28.67 -21.60 -4.88
C ILE A 12 -27.42 -21.16 -5.65
N LEU A 13 -27.49 -21.01 -6.98
CA LEU A 13 -26.37 -20.54 -7.82
C LEU A 13 -26.13 -19.02 -7.78
N LEU A 14 -27.00 -18.24 -7.13
CA LEU A 14 -26.79 -16.81 -6.89
C LEU A 14 -26.06 -16.52 -5.57
N LEU A 15 -25.74 -17.54 -4.76
CA LEU A 15 -24.77 -17.44 -3.68
C LEU A 15 -23.33 -17.65 -4.20
N GLY A 16 -23.06 -17.20 -5.42
CA GLY A 16 -21.71 -16.85 -5.80
C GLY A 16 -21.25 -15.77 -4.85
N PHE A 17 -20.49 -16.14 -3.82
CA PHE A 17 -19.68 -15.21 -3.05
C PHE A 17 -18.89 -14.43 -4.09
N SER A 18 -19.38 -13.24 -4.43
CA SER A 18 -18.55 -12.24 -5.06
C SER A 18 -17.46 -12.06 -4.03
N SER A 19 -16.29 -12.62 -4.30
CA SER A 19 -15.07 -12.20 -3.63
C SER A 19 -14.85 -10.77 -4.08
N MET A 20 -15.68 -9.84 -3.57
CA MET A 20 -15.32 -8.44 -3.54
C MET A 20 -13.97 -8.45 -2.87
N ALA A 21 -12.92 -8.19 -3.64
CA ALA A 21 -11.58 -8.02 -3.13
C ALA A 21 -11.71 -7.01 -1.99
N CYS A 22 -11.65 -7.52 -0.78
CA CYS A 22 -12.07 -6.78 0.39
C CYS A 22 -10.94 -5.80 0.70
N GLY A 23 -11.11 -4.54 0.28
CA GLY A 23 -10.10 -3.49 0.48
C GLY A 23 -9.75 -3.22 1.94
N ARG A 24 -10.45 -3.84 2.90
CA ARG A 24 -10.23 -3.76 4.36
C ARG A 24 -9.74 -5.07 4.98
N CYS A 25 -9.62 -6.14 4.20
CA CYS A 25 -9.27 -7.44 4.74
C CYS A 25 -7.79 -7.51 5.07
N VAL A 26 -7.46 -8.39 6.01
CA VAL A 26 -6.08 -8.67 6.37
C VAL A 26 -5.52 -9.67 5.38
N HIS A 27 -4.46 -9.27 4.71
CA HIS A 27 -3.68 -10.09 3.81
C HIS A 27 -2.46 -10.62 4.54
N ARG A 28 -2.03 -11.84 4.20
CA ARG A 28 -0.80 -12.46 4.71
C ARG A 28 0.21 -12.54 3.59
N SER A 29 1.44 -12.16 3.88
CA SER A 29 2.54 -12.22 2.92
C SER A 29 3.88 -12.16 3.65
N LYS A 30 4.94 -11.84 2.91
CA LYS A 30 6.27 -11.54 3.42
C LYS A 30 6.61 -10.08 3.18
N ALA A 31 7.43 -9.53 4.07
CA ALA A 31 8.04 -8.22 3.87
C ALA A 31 9.54 -8.26 4.13
N GLY A 32 10.29 -7.60 3.25
CA GLY A 32 11.71 -7.29 3.43
C GLY A 32 11.92 -5.81 3.77
N TYR A 33 13.16 -5.35 3.73
CA TYR A 33 13.48 -3.94 3.86
C TYR A 33 14.65 -3.48 3.00
N PHE A 34 14.70 -2.17 2.74
CA PHE A 34 15.86 -1.51 2.14
C PHE A 34 16.43 -0.45 3.09
N SER A 35 17.75 -0.32 3.09
CA SER A 35 18.47 0.65 3.94
C SER A 35 18.76 1.98 3.25
N SER A 36 18.63 2.04 1.93
CA SER A 36 19.02 3.22 1.16
C SER A 36 18.03 4.37 1.31
N LEU A 37 18.50 5.51 1.81
CA LEU A 37 17.71 6.75 1.87
C LEU A 37 17.43 7.33 0.48
N SER A 38 18.32 7.12 -0.50
CA SER A 38 18.10 7.57 -1.87
C SER A 38 16.93 6.84 -2.53
N ALA A 39 16.67 5.58 -2.13
CA ALA A 39 15.53 4.81 -2.62
C ALA A 39 14.18 5.42 -2.20
N LEU A 40 14.11 6.16 -1.07
CA LEU A 40 12.88 6.89 -0.72
C LEU A 40 12.54 8.02 -1.71
N SER A 41 13.54 8.54 -2.43
CA SER A 41 13.38 9.66 -3.35
C SER A 41 13.24 9.25 -4.82
N ALA A 42 13.43 7.96 -5.15
CA ALA A 42 13.48 7.47 -6.54
C ALA A 42 12.29 6.57 -6.92
N GLY A 43 11.21 6.58 -6.14
CA GLY A 43 10.12 5.63 -6.33
C GLY A 43 9.23 5.89 -7.54
N THR A 44 8.63 4.81 -8.05
CA THR A 44 7.73 4.74 -9.22
C THR A 44 6.51 5.67 -9.09
N CYS A 45 6.06 5.98 -7.86
CA CYS A 45 4.98 6.96 -7.64
C CYS A 45 5.41 8.43 -7.85
N GLY A 46 6.70 8.68 -8.03
CA GLY A 46 7.25 10.00 -8.37
C GLY A 46 7.26 11.01 -7.23
N TYR A 47 7.01 10.66 -5.97
CA TYR A 47 6.97 11.65 -4.87
C TYR A 47 8.31 12.37 -4.62
N GLY A 48 9.44 11.80 -5.05
CA GLY A 48 10.74 12.46 -4.94
C GLY A 48 11.13 12.71 -3.48
N SER A 49 11.80 13.84 -3.23
CA SER A 49 12.14 14.28 -1.87
C SER A 49 10.93 14.55 -0.97
N MET A 50 9.72 14.72 -1.53
CA MET A 50 8.49 14.94 -0.75
C MET A 50 8.05 13.68 0.01
N THR A 51 8.57 12.50 -0.34
CA THR A 51 8.28 11.24 0.34
C THR A 51 8.46 11.34 1.85
N LEU A 52 9.52 12.02 2.32
CA LEU A 52 9.78 12.20 3.75
C LEU A 52 8.68 13.02 4.43
N GLY A 53 8.21 14.09 3.79
CA GLY A 53 7.12 14.92 4.31
C GLY A 53 5.75 14.23 4.29
N LEU A 54 5.55 13.26 3.39
CA LEU A 54 4.32 12.47 3.32
C LEU A 54 4.25 11.38 4.40
N SER A 55 5.38 10.75 4.69
CA SER A 55 5.43 9.48 5.43
C SER A 55 6.21 9.50 6.75
N GLY A 56 6.95 10.57 7.04
CA GLY A 56 7.91 10.58 8.14
C GLY A 56 9.03 9.55 7.98
N GLY A 57 9.28 9.08 6.75
CA GLY A 57 10.23 8.01 6.45
C GLY A 57 9.65 6.60 6.53
N TYR A 58 8.36 6.44 6.84
CA TYR A 58 7.68 5.14 6.88
C TYR A 58 7.01 4.82 5.54
N VAL A 59 7.78 4.23 4.63
CA VAL A 59 7.32 3.92 3.26
C VAL A 59 7.49 2.45 2.91
N ALA A 60 6.82 2.05 1.85
CA ALA A 60 6.98 0.72 1.26
C ALA A 60 6.95 0.77 -0.27
N ALA A 61 7.75 -0.12 -0.87
CA ALA A 61 7.55 -0.59 -2.23
C ALA A 61 6.58 -1.77 -2.21
N ALA A 62 5.63 -1.82 -3.14
CA ALA A 62 4.59 -2.83 -3.19
C ALA A 62 4.66 -3.67 -4.47
N SER A 63 4.30 -4.95 -4.40
CA SER A 63 4.18 -5.80 -5.59
C SER A 63 3.24 -5.21 -6.64
N SER A 64 3.43 -5.54 -7.91
CA SER A 64 2.59 -5.04 -9.01
C SER A 64 1.09 -5.22 -8.77
N ALA A 65 0.70 -6.37 -8.19
CA ALA A 65 -0.69 -6.68 -7.85
C ALA A 65 -1.26 -5.72 -6.80
N LEU A 66 -0.45 -5.33 -5.81
CA LEU A 66 -0.85 -4.40 -4.76
C LEU A 66 -0.79 -2.94 -5.23
N LEU A 67 0.20 -2.57 -6.04
CA LEU A 67 0.37 -1.20 -6.57
C LEU A 67 -0.69 -0.84 -7.62
N ARG A 68 -1.25 -1.84 -8.33
CA ARG A 68 -2.36 -1.71 -9.30
C ARG A 68 -2.08 -0.65 -10.37
N GLY A 69 -0.93 -0.72 -11.02
CA GLY A 69 -0.54 0.24 -12.05
C GLY A 69 -0.41 1.68 -11.54
N GLY A 70 -0.16 1.86 -10.24
CA GLY A 70 -0.01 3.17 -9.60
C GLY A 70 -1.28 3.70 -8.93
N VAL A 71 -2.43 3.02 -9.04
CA VAL A 71 -3.67 3.42 -8.35
C VAL A 71 -3.49 3.45 -6.83
N ALA A 72 -2.64 2.58 -6.28
CA ALA A 72 -2.34 2.55 -4.86
C ALA A 72 -1.19 3.49 -4.43
N CYS A 73 -0.64 4.30 -5.34
CA CYS A 73 0.36 5.31 -4.96
C CYS A 73 -0.21 6.26 -3.91
N GLY A 74 0.53 6.43 -2.81
CA GLY A 74 0.09 7.24 -1.67
C GLY A 74 -0.88 6.53 -0.73
N ALA A 75 -1.33 5.31 -1.02
CA ALA A 75 -2.21 4.57 -0.14
C ALA A 75 -1.49 4.12 1.15
N CYS A 76 -2.24 4.13 2.26
CA CYS A 76 -1.72 3.77 3.58
C CYS A 76 -2.05 2.33 3.94
N PHE A 77 -1.07 1.64 4.51
CA PHE A 77 -1.20 0.27 4.97
C PHE A 77 -0.74 0.15 6.42
N GLN A 78 -1.50 -0.61 7.20
CA GLN A 78 -1.05 -1.12 8.48
C GLN A 78 -0.35 -2.45 8.22
N VAL A 79 0.92 -2.56 8.57
CA VAL A 79 1.74 -3.76 8.39
C VAL A 79 2.20 -4.27 9.76
N ARG A 80 2.07 -5.57 10.01
CA ARG A 80 2.42 -6.21 11.27
C ARG A 80 3.14 -7.51 11.02
N CYS A 81 4.35 -7.65 11.54
CA CYS A 81 5.04 -8.93 11.61
C CYS A 81 4.30 -9.93 12.53
N ARG A 82 4.27 -11.20 12.12
CA ARG A 82 3.50 -12.25 12.79
C ARG A 82 4.23 -12.94 13.94
N ASN A 83 5.57 -12.88 14.00
CA ASN A 83 6.34 -13.49 15.08
C ASN A 83 6.15 -12.70 16.38
N THR A 84 5.27 -13.20 17.25
CA THR A 84 4.91 -12.54 18.52
C THR A 84 6.02 -12.52 19.56
N ARG A 85 7.17 -13.19 19.34
CA ARG A 85 8.36 -13.10 20.22
C ARG A 85 9.22 -11.88 19.88
N ILE A 86 9.30 -11.53 18.61
CA ILE A 86 10.12 -10.43 18.10
C ILE A 86 9.28 -9.15 17.93
N CYS A 87 8.05 -9.31 17.46
CA CYS A 87 7.26 -8.20 16.92
C CYS A 87 6.29 -7.61 17.93
N ARG A 88 6.10 -6.30 17.82
CA ARG A 88 5.11 -5.56 18.61
C ARG A 88 3.72 -5.76 18.02
N GLY A 89 2.70 -5.83 18.88
CA GLY A 89 1.32 -6.11 18.46
C GLY A 89 0.73 -5.06 17.51
N GLY A 90 1.15 -3.80 17.63
CA GLY A 90 0.60 -2.70 16.82
C GLY A 90 1.13 -2.60 15.40
N GLY A 91 2.26 -3.22 15.06
CA GLY A 91 2.89 -3.06 13.73
C GLY A 91 3.31 -1.63 13.41
N VAL A 92 3.29 -1.25 12.13
CA VAL A 92 3.66 0.07 11.60
C VAL A 92 2.71 0.51 10.48
N LYS A 93 2.43 1.81 10.40
CA LYS A 93 1.73 2.43 9.26
C LYS A 93 2.76 2.85 8.22
N VAL A 94 2.54 2.48 6.97
CA VAL A 94 3.40 2.87 5.84
C VAL A 94 2.58 3.46 4.70
N ILE A 95 3.24 4.26 3.87
CA ILE A 95 2.70 4.79 2.63
C ILE A 95 3.36 4.07 1.45
N LEU A 96 2.57 3.65 0.46
CA LEU A 96 3.12 3.08 -0.77
C LEU A 96 3.69 4.18 -1.66
N THR A 97 4.96 4.06 -2.00
CA THR A 97 5.68 5.07 -2.80
C THR A 97 6.40 4.50 -4.00
N ASP A 98 6.47 3.17 -4.11
CA ASP A 98 7.26 2.51 -5.13
C ASP A 98 6.72 1.13 -5.51
N LEU A 99 7.24 0.61 -6.62
CA LEU A 99 7.05 -0.75 -7.09
C LEU A 99 8.14 -1.65 -6.52
N ASN A 100 7.74 -2.80 -5.97
CA ASN A 100 8.63 -3.90 -5.73
C ASN A 100 8.61 -4.84 -6.94
N GLU A 101 9.74 -4.96 -7.63
CA GLU A 101 9.90 -5.86 -8.77
C GLU A 101 10.16 -7.33 -8.35
N SER A 102 10.48 -7.58 -7.08
CA SER A 102 10.66 -8.94 -6.56
C SER A 102 9.32 -9.66 -6.39
N ASN A 103 9.27 -10.92 -6.82
CA ASN A 103 8.13 -11.81 -6.61
C ASN A 103 8.12 -12.50 -5.24
N ASP A 104 9.15 -12.33 -4.41
CA ASP A 104 9.31 -13.07 -3.15
C ASP A 104 8.57 -12.41 -1.97
N THR A 105 8.23 -11.12 -2.11
CA THR A 105 7.58 -10.32 -1.06
C THR A 105 6.53 -9.39 -1.68
N ASP A 106 5.41 -9.18 -0.98
CA ASP A 106 4.45 -8.16 -1.43
C ASP A 106 4.90 -6.74 -1.07
N LEU A 107 5.75 -6.63 -0.04
CA LEU A 107 6.15 -5.35 0.52
C LEU A 107 7.65 -5.33 0.80
N VAL A 108 8.32 -4.27 0.40
CA VAL A 108 9.67 -3.94 0.86
C VAL A 108 9.61 -2.61 1.60
N LEU A 109 9.83 -2.65 2.90
CA LEU A 109 9.68 -1.49 3.77
C LEU A 109 10.96 -0.66 3.82
N SER A 110 10.86 0.64 4.10
CA SER A 110 12.03 1.38 4.55
C SER A 110 12.56 0.79 5.85
N ARG A 111 13.88 0.80 6.08
CA ARG A 111 14.48 0.32 7.34
C ARG A 111 13.77 0.89 8.59
N PRO A 112 13.47 2.19 8.70
CA PRO A 112 12.72 2.73 9.85
C PRO A 112 11.35 2.06 10.04
N ALA A 113 10.61 1.80 8.96
CA ALA A 113 9.33 1.09 9.04
C ALA A 113 9.50 -0.36 9.46
N PHE A 114 10.50 -1.05 8.90
CA PHE A 114 10.75 -2.44 9.20
C PHE A 114 11.06 -2.66 10.67
N VAL A 115 12.05 -1.92 11.21
CA VAL A 115 12.44 -2.04 12.63
C VAL A 115 11.36 -1.57 13.59
N ALA A 116 10.48 -0.65 13.16
CA ALA A 116 9.34 -0.25 13.94
C ALA A 116 8.35 -1.41 14.18
N MET A 117 8.35 -2.48 13.38
CA MET A 117 7.52 -3.65 13.68
C MET A 117 8.04 -4.48 14.86
N ALA A 118 9.31 -4.33 15.26
CA ALA A 118 9.92 -5.07 16.36
C ALA A 118 9.56 -4.48 17.73
N ARG A 119 9.73 -5.30 18.77
CA ARG A 119 9.94 -4.82 20.14
C ARG A 119 11.32 -4.17 20.22
N HIS A 120 11.48 -3.20 21.12
CA HIS A 120 12.76 -2.49 21.31
C HIS A 120 13.95 -3.44 21.55
N SER A 121 13.76 -4.52 22.32
CA SER A 121 14.79 -5.51 22.60
C SER A 121 15.12 -6.46 21.43
N ALA A 122 14.29 -6.50 20.39
CA ALA A 122 14.36 -7.48 19.31
C ALA A 122 14.57 -6.85 17.92
N VAL A 123 14.91 -5.56 17.85
CA VAL A 123 15.20 -4.85 16.59
C VAL A 123 16.32 -5.55 15.81
N GLY A 124 17.46 -5.81 16.45
CA GLY A 124 18.59 -6.47 15.80
C GLY A 124 18.30 -7.91 15.38
N GLU A 125 17.40 -8.61 16.09
CA GLU A 125 16.95 -9.94 15.69
C GLU A 125 16.07 -9.86 14.43
N LEU A 126 15.12 -8.91 14.39
CA LEU A 126 14.26 -8.70 13.23
C LEU A 126 15.09 -8.36 11.98
N GLU A 127 16.09 -7.48 12.09
CA GLU A 127 16.95 -7.09 10.97
C GLU A 127 17.78 -8.25 10.42
N LYS A 128 18.26 -9.15 11.30
CA LYS A 128 19.01 -10.35 10.90
C LYS A 128 18.15 -11.34 10.11
N LEU A 129 16.83 -11.37 10.33
CA LEU A 129 15.94 -12.21 9.53
C LEU A 129 15.84 -11.72 8.07
N GLY A 130 16.01 -10.42 7.83
CA GLY A 130 15.96 -9.80 6.51
C GLY A 130 14.56 -9.72 5.91
N THR A 131 13.87 -10.85 5.83
CA THR A 131 12.49 -11.01 5.37
C THR A 131 11.66 -11.71 6.45
N VAL A 132 10.46 -11.21 6.73
CA VAL A 132 9.58 -11.75 7.77
C VAL A 132 8.16 -11.94 7.28
N ASP A 133 7.45 -12.92 7.84
CA ASP A 133 6.02 -13.08 7.61
C ASP A 133 5.25 -11.91 8.24
N VAL A 134 4.42 -11.26 7.43
CA VAL A 134 3.60 -10.11 7.82
C VAL A 134 2.13 -10.37 7.54
N GLU A 135 1.32 -9.65 8.28
CA GLU A 135 -0.06 -9.33 7.94
C GLU A 135 -0.15 -7.86 7.60
N TYR A 136 -0.87 -7.52 6.53
CA TYR A 136 -1.12 -6.13 6.17
C TYR A 136 -2.58 -5.90 5.79
N LYS A 137 -3.05 -4.68 5.99
CA LYS A 137 -4.35 -4.22 5.51
C LYS A 137 -4.28 -2.77 5.11
N ARG A 138 -5.05 -2.38 4.10
CA ARG A 138 -5.21 -0.96 3.77
C ARG A 138 -5.97 -0.26 4.90
N ILE A 139 -5.53 0.94 5.24
CA ILE A 139 -6.14 1.80 6.27
C ILE A 139 -6.32 3.22 5.72
N PRO A 140 -7.17 4.04 6.36
CA PRO A 140 -7.26 5.45 6.01
C PRO A 140 -5.93 6.19 6.14
N CYS A 141 -5.59 6.99 5.12
CA CYS A 141 -4.56 7.99 5.22
C CYS A 141 -5.05 9.20 5.98
N GLU A 142 -4.21 9.70 6.89
CA GLU A 142 -4.48 10.87 7.71
C GLU A 142 -3.37 11.85 7.40
N HIS A 143 -3.72 12.93 6.72
CA HIS A 143 -2.80 14.00 6.35
C HIS A 143 -3.27 15.29 7.01
N THR A 144 -2.32 16.11 7.46
CA THR A 144 -2.61 17.44 8.01
C THR A 144 -2.92 18.48 6.93
N LYS A 145 -2.74 18.11 5.66
CA LYS A 145 -2.99 18.94 4.49
C LYS A 145 -4.13 18.35 3.66
N ASN A 146 -4.80 19.22 2.93
CA ASN A 146 -5.82 18.82 1.97
C ASN A 146 -5.20 18.19 0.71
N LEU A 147 -6.03 17.47 -0.05
CA LEU A 147 -5.69 16.99 -1.38
C LEU A 147 -5.07 18.14 -2.20
N SER A 148 -3.88 17.90 -2.73
CA SER A 148 -3.13 18.89 -3.49
C SER A 148 -2.69 18.30 -4.82
N ILE A 149 -2.64 19.13 -5.85
CA ILE A 149 -2.17 18.76 -7.18
C ILE A 149 -0.87 19.50 -7.42
N LYS A 150 0.17 18.79 -7.86
CA LYS A 150 1.44 19.38 -8.25
C LYS A 150 1.68 19.15 -9.74
N VAL A 151 2.00 20.24 -10.45
CA VAL A 151 2.49 20.17 -11.83
C VAL A 151 3.94 19.68 -11.82
N GLU A 152 4.20 18.70 -12.65
CA GLU A 152 5.48 18.05 -12.78
C GLU A 152 6.41 18.82 -13.72
N GLU A 153 7.71 18.74 -13.47
CA GLU A 153 8.72 19.39 -14.31
C GLU A 153 8.69 18.91 -15.77
N LYS A 154 8.25 17.67 -16.01
CA LYS A 154 8.06 17.11 -17.35
C LYS A 154 6.86 17.68 -18.10
N SER A 155 6.02 18.48 -17.46
CA SER A 155 4.90 19.19 -18.10
C SER A 155 5.45 20.21 -19.09
N ARG A 156 4.86 20.29 -20.29
CA ARG A 156 5.27 21.20 -21.36
C ARG A 156 4.06 21.93 -21.92
N SER A 157 3.93 23.21 -21.59
CA SER A 157 2.85 24.04 -22.14
C SER A 157 3.05 24.27 -23.65
N PRO A 158 1.99 24.24 -24.48
CA PRO A 158 0.58 24.00 -24.11
C PRO A 158 0.16 22.52 -24.17
N ASN A 159 1.01 21.63 -24.69
CA ASN A 159 0.57 20.32 -25.19
C ASN A 159 0.59 19.18 -24.16
N VAL A 160 1.34 19.33 -23.07
CA VAL A 160 1.55 18.26 -22.08
C VAL A 160 1.33 18.79 -20.68
N LEU A 161 0.22 18.39 -20.06
CA LEU A 161 -0.02 18.56 -18.63
C LEU A 161 0.36 17.27 -17.90
N ALA A 162 1.42 17.32 -17.10
CA ALA A 162 1.79 16.23 -16.21
C ALA A 162 1.57 16.69 -14.77
N ILE A 163 0.75 15.97 -14.02
CA ILE A 163 0.43 16.28 -12.63
C ILE A 163 0.57 15.05 -11.74
N LYS A 164 0.72 15.28 -10.45
CA LYS A 164 0.58 14.26 -9.41
C LYS A 164 -0.32 14.75 -8.27
N PHE A 165 -0.97 13.80 -7.62
CA PHE A 165 -1.81 14.04 -6.46
C PHE A 165 -1.01 13.77 -5.18
N LEU A 166 -1.15 14.68 -4.22
CA LEU A 166 -0.53 14.63 -2.91
C LEU A 166 -1.60 14.68 -1.84
N TYR A 167 -1.35 14.02 -0.71
CA TYR A 167 -2.19 14.07 0.48
C TYR A 167 -3.64 13.61 0.25
N GLN A 168 -3.86 12.61 -0.63
CA GLN A 168 -5.15 11.92 -0.75
C GLN A 168 -5.52 11.31 0.61
N GLY A 169 -6.48 11.91 1.31
CA GLY A 169 -6.95 11.43 2.59
C GLY A 169 -7.86 10.20 2.47
N GLY A 170 -8.06 9.52 3.59
CA GLY A 170 -9.01 8.42 3.70
C GLY A 170 -8.52 7.11 3.08
N GLN A 171 -9.46 6.19 2.85
CA GLN A 171 -9.20 4.86 2.27
C GLN A 171 -9.83 4.78 0.87
N THR A 172 -9.47 5.73 0.00
CA THR A 172 -10.09 5.91 -1.33
C THR A 172 -9.05 5.96 -2.43
N ASP A 173 -9.45 5.58 -3.63
CA ASP A 173 -8.66 5.72 -4.86
C ASP A 173 -9.11 6.97 -5.62
N ILE A 174 -8.23 7.54 -6.45
CA ILE A 174 -8.63 8.51 -7.47
C ILE A 174 -9.17 7.71 -8.66
N GLY A 175 -10.48 7.75 -8.87
CA GLY A 175 -11.14 6.98 -9.92
C GLY A 175 -11.08 7.63 -11.31
N ALA A 176 -11.06 8.96 -11.36
CA ALA A 176 -11.02 9.74 -12.60
C ALA A 176 -10.43 11.13 -12.35
N VAL A 177 -9.93 11.74 -13.42
CA VAL A 177 -9.41 13.11 -13.45
C VAL A 177 -9.87 13.74 -14.74
N ASP A 178 -10.71 14.77 -14.63
CA ASP A 178 -11.20 15.55 -15.76
C ASP A 178 -10.64 16.96 -15.68
N VAL A 179 -10.22 17.50 -16.83
CA VAL A 179 -9.72 18.88 -16.95
C VAL A 179 -10.74 19.65 -17.79
N ALA A 180 -11.40 20.62 -17.16
CA ALA A 180 -12.28 21.55 -17.85
C ALA A 180 -11.47 22.76 -18.36
N GLN A 181 -11.88 23.30 -19.50
CA GLN A 181 -11.29 24.48 -20.13
C GLN A 181 -12.15 25.71 -19.89
#